data_AF-A0AAW2D0G9-F1
#
_entry.id   AF-A0AAW2D0G9-F1
#
_cell.length_a   1.000
_cell.length_b   1.000
_cell.length_c   1.000
_cell.angle_alpha   90.00
_cell.angle_beta   90.00
_cell.angle_gamma   90.00
#
_symmetry.space_group_name_H-M   'P 1'
#
loop_
_entity.id
_entity.type
_entity.pdbx_description
1 polymer ?
#
loop_
_entity_poly.entity_id
_entity_poly.type
_entity_poly.pdbx_seq_one_letter_code
_entity_poly.pdbx_strand_id
1 'polypeptide(L)'
;MEKGRATFNEGSMWTIGRDSKVNFWWENWTGKGALRYMIQGPLTQGADKWKVGDILSDLCWDWDRIPFEIPPQVKSIIQTTPIPFTSRDQDKLAWSGNPRGIFDLRSAYSITTKEVFAPPFNYAWIWKLQTLPRIKTFLWLCTHNSIGVKVCLAKRGVVVDELCLICQREPESIIHAIRDCAWVKAVWVQLGVSISNQAFWMSNLQEWISLNGKTNSSSDRELWGLREGLLLCCNLNIDSLVVELDAQAVVEIFKNATYVNNVISPLLDDCRRLTARFHRIRFNHCYRQANRCADLLARMGAIQDVDFISFSSPAMDICNAFEDDCDGVLFNRMCPVLDVIV
;
A
#
# COMPACT_ATOMS: atom_id res chain seq x y z
N MET A 1 -34.14 13.48 -3.05
CA MET A 1 -32.68 13.54 -3.30
C MET A 1 -32.00 14.41 -2.24
N GLU A 2 -31.98 14.00 -0.97
CA GLU A 2 -31.41 14.84 0.11
C GLU A 2 -30.00 14.42 0.55
N LYS A 3 -29.58 13.17 0.27
CA LYS A 3 -28.35 12.56 0.81
C LYS A 3 -27.02 13.11 0.25
N GLY A 4 -27.03 14.18 -0.53
CA GLY A 4 -25.81 14.83 -1.06
C GLY A 4 -25.80 16.35 -0.96
N ARG A 5 -26.86 16.96 -0.40
CA ARG A 5 -27.01 18.43 -0.35
C ARG A 5 -25.96 19.08 0.54
N ALA A 6 -25.63 18.46 1.67
CA ALA A 6 -24.59 18.96 2.58
C ALA A 6 -23.22 19.03 1.90
N THR A 7 -22.78 17.92 1.27
CA THR A 7 -21.53 17.86 0.49
C THR A 7 -21.54 18.88 -0.65
N PHE A 8 -22.66 18.99 -1.37
CA PHE A 8 -22.78 19.96 -2.45
C PHE A 8 -22.63 21.39 -1.94
N ASN A 9 -23.30 21.75 -0.85
CA ASN A 9 -23.21 23.09 -0.27
C ASN A 9 -21.80 23.41 0.27
N GLU A 10 -21.13 22.43 0.88
CA GLU A 10 -19.77 22.58 1.40
C GLU A 10 -18.72 22.74 0.28
N GLY A 11 -18.87 21.98 -0.81
CA GLY A 11 -17.98 22.05 -1.96
C GLY A 11 -18.35 23.10 -3.01
N SER A 12 -19.48 23.78 -2.87
CA SER A 12 -19.89 24.84 -3.81
C SER A 12 -19.32 26.20 -3.38
N MET A 13 -18.88 26.97 -4.37
CA MET A 13 -18.48 28.36 -4.20
C MET A 13 -18.94 29.22 -5.38
N TRP A 14 -19.08 30.52 -5.16
CA TRP A 14 -19.44 31.48 -6.20
C TRP A 14 -18.19 32.12 -6.81
N THR A 15 -18.13 32.13 -8.13
CA THR A 15 -17.23 33.00 -8.89
C THR A 15 -17.97 34.32 -9.15
N ILE A 16 -17.41 35.40 -8.61
CA ILE A 16 -18.00 36.74 -8.60
C ILE A 16 -17.85 37.43 -9.96
N GLY A 17 -18.95 37.97 -10.48
CA GLY A 17 -18.97 38.87 -11.63
C GLY A 17 -18.85 40.35 -11.24
N ARG A 18 -18.72 41.25 -12.23
CA ARG A 18 -18.53 42.70 -11.99
C ARG A 18 -19.70 43.37 -11.25
N ASP A 19 -20.93 42.91 -11.50
CA ASP A 19 -22.17 43.42 -10.87
C ASP A 19 -22.81 42.34 -9.99
N SER A 20 -22.00 41.74 -9.11
CA SER A 20 -22.41 40.57 -8.36
C SER A 20 -23.57 40.82 -7.41
N LYS A 21 -24.57 39.93 -7.46
CA LYS A 21 -25.74 39.90 -6.56
C LYS A 21 -25.58 38.87 -5.44
N VAL A 22 -24.41 38.24 -5.35
CA VAL A 22 -24.07 37.29 -4.29
C VAL A 22 -23.99 38.04 -2.96
N ASN A 23 -24.55 37.45 -1.90
CA ASN A 23 -24.50 38.06 -0.57
C ASN A 23 -23.06 38.06 -0.05
N PHE A 24 -22.60 39.21 0.45
CA PHE A 24 -21.23 39.39 0.88
C PHE A 24 -20.87 38.52 2.10
N TRP A 25 -21.79 38.31 3.05
CA TRP A 25 -21.52 37.65 4.32
C TRP A 25 -21.86 36.16 4.35
N TRP A 26 -22.96 35.77 3.70
CA TRP A 26 -23.56 34.44 3.87
C TRP A 26 -23.21 33.45 2.76
N GLU A 27 -22.82 33.94 1.59
CA GLU A 27 -22.49 33.07 0.46
C GLU A 27 -20.98 32.77 0.44
N ASN A 28 -20.62 31.58 -0.03
CA ASN A 28 -19.22 31.16 -0.15
C ASN A 28 -18.62 31.66 -1.47
N TRP A 29 -18.14 32.88 -1.53
CA TRP A 29 -17.49 33.42 -2.74
C TRP A 29 -15.97 33.55 -2.62
N THR A 30 -15.41 33.34 -1.43
CA THR A 30 -13.96 33.35 -1.16
C THR A 30 -13.34 31.95 -1.13
N GLY A 31 -14.15 30.89 -1.30
CA GLY A 31 -13.72 29.50 -1.19
C GLY A 31 -13.37 29.05 0.23
N LYS A 32 -13.66 29.87 1.25
CA LYS A 32 -13.42 29.59 2.68
C LYS A 32 -14.71 29.46 3.50
N GLY A 33 -15.85 29.36 2.82
CA GLY A 33 -17.17 29.36 3.44
C GLY A 33 -17.73 30.77 3.62
N ALA A 34 -18.83 30.88 4.38
CA ALA A 34 -19.47 32.17 4.65
C ALA A 34 -18.60 33.03 5.58
N LEU A 35 -18.25 34.23 5.13
CA LEU A 35 -17.45 35.21 5.88
C LEU A 35 -18.08 35.56 7.24
N ARG A 36 -19.41 35.45 7.35
CA ARG A 36 -20.15 35.70 8.58
C ARG A 36 -19.63 34.88 9.77
N TYR A 37 -19.21 33.64 9.55
CA TYR A 37 -18.69 32.78 10.61
C TYR A 37 -17.25 33.13 11.02
N MET A 38 -16.57 34.00 10.27
CA MET A 38 -15.18 34.41 10.51
C MET A 38 -15.08 35.76 11.24
N ILE A 39 -16.21 36.42 11.50
CA ILE A 39 -16.28 37.71 12.19
C ILE A 39 -17.11 37.60 13.48
N GLN A 40 -16.80 38.44 14.48
CA GLN A 40 -17.54 38.52 15.73
C GLN A 40 -18.44 39.76 15.78
N GLY A 41 -19.54 39.69 16.53
CA GLY A 41 -20.48 40.79 16.71
C GLY A 41 -21.70 40.76 15.77
N PRO A 42 -22.70 41.63 16.04
CA PRO A 42 -23.86 41.80 15.17
C PRO A 42 -23.50 42.63 13.93
N LEU A 43 -24.09 42.27 12.79
CA LEU A 43 -24.06 43.12 11.60
C LEU A 43 -24.94 44.35 11.84
N THR A 44 -24.54 45.50 11.31
CA THR A 44 -25.37 46.71 11.35
C THR A 44 -26.66 46.52 10.55
N GLN A 45 -27.68 47.33 10.85
CA GLN A 45 -28.99 47.21 10.22
C GLN A 45 -28.86 47.36 8.70
N GLY A 46 -29.26 46.31 7.96
CA GLY A 46 -29.17 46.26 6.50
C GLY A 46 -27.86 45.68 5.95
N ALA A 47 -26.78 45.60 6.73
CA ALA A 47 -25.51 45.01 6.28
C ALA A 47 -25.60 43.51 6.00
N ASP A 48 -26.54 42.83 6.66
CA ASP A 48 -26.90 41.44 6.40
C ASP A 48 -27.29 41.15 4.93
N LYS A 49 -27.77 42.18 4.23
CA LYS A 49 -28.26 42.08 2.84
C LYS A 49 -27.25 42.55 1.80
N TRP A 50 -26.08 43.04 2.22
CA TRP A 50 -25.06 43.56 1.31
C TRP A 50 -24.63 42.53 0.28
N LYS A 51 -24.44 43.02 -0.94
CA LYS A 51 -23.95 42.26 -2.08
C LYS A 51 -22.47 42.53 -2.26
N VAL A 52 -21.77 41.60 -2.91
CA VAL A 52 -20.36 41.80 -3.24
C VAL A 52 -20.18 43.05 -4.10
N GLY A 53 -21.08 43.30 -5.07
CA GLY A 53 -21.08 44.54 -5.86
C GLY A 53 -21.38 45.83 -5.08
N ASP A 54 -21.92 45.76 -3.86
CA ASP A 54 -22.15 46.95 -3.03
C ASP A 54 -20.85 47.44 -2.34
N ILE A 55 -19.86 46.57 -2.21
CA ILE A 55 -18.59 46.84 -1.51
C ILE A 55 -17.42 46.88 -2.50
N LEU A 56 -17.57 46.21 -3.64
CA LEU A 56 -16.58 46.19 -4.70
C LEU A 56 -16.94 47.22 -5.78
N SER A 57 -16.26 48.37 -5.78
CA SER A 57 -16.41 49.41 -6.82
C SER A 57 -15.13 49.54 -7.64
N ASP A 58 -15.22 49.50 -8.97
CA ASP A 58 -14.07 49.69 -9.88
C ASP A 58 -12.83 48.84 -9.53
N LEU A 59 -13.07 47.59 -9.09
CA LEU A 59 -12.05 46.61 -8.68
C LEU A 59 -11.28 46.96 -7.39
N CYS A 60 -11.73 47.97 -6.67
CA CYS A 60 -11.25 48.33 -5.35
C CYS A 60 -12.32 48.02 -4.31
N TRP A 61 -11.91 47.41 -3.19
CA TRP A 61 -12.78 47.19 -2.04
C TRP A 61 -12.97 48.51 -1.29
N ASP A 62 -14.21 48.99 -1.21
CA ASP A 62 -14.61 50.16 -0.43
C ASP A 62 -14.82 49.74 1.04
N TRP A 63 -13.70 49.69 1.79
CA TRP A 63 -13.72 49.27 3.19
C TRP A 63 -14.44 50.26 4.10
N ASP A 64 -14.56 51.53 3.71
CA ASP A 64 -15.18 52.58 4.51
C ASP A 64 -16.70 52.39 4.63
N ARG A 65 -17.31 51.64 3.70
CA ARG A 65 -18.71 51.20 3.81
C ARG A 65 -18.95 50.26 4.98
N ILE A 66 -17.93 49.58 5.48
CA ILE A 66 -18.05 48.61 6.55
C ILE A 66 -17.81 49.33 7.87
N PRO A 67 -18.85 49.55 8.71
CA PRO A 67 -18.80 50.45 9.87
C PRO A 67 -18.06 49.83 11.07
N PHE A 68 -17.37 48.73 10.88
CA PHE A 68 -16.62 48.01 11.90
C PHE A 68 -15.32 47.45 11.33
N GLU A 69 -14.35 47.25 12.20
CA GLU A 69 -13.05 46.72 11.80
C GLU A 69 -13.14 45.22 11.52
N ILE A 70 -12.79 44.82 10.29
CA ILE A 70 -12.71 43.42 9.89
C ILE A 70 -11.36 42.84 10.37
N PRO A 71 -11.34 41.63 10.98
CA PRO A 71 -10.10 40.96 11.32
C PRO A 71 -9.10 40.91 10.14
N PRO A 72 -7.80 41.19 10.36
CA PRO A 72 -6.81 41.25 9.27
C PRO A 72 -6.76 39.99 8.40
N GLN A 73 -7.00 38.83 9.00
CA GLN A 73 -7.07 37.54 8.31
C GLN A 73 -8.20 37.49 7.27
N VAL A 74 -9.38 37.99 7.62
CA VAL A 74 -10.55 38.02 6.73
C VAL A 74 -10.33 39.03 5.61
N LYS A 75 -9.75 40.19 5.92
CA LYS A 75 -9.38 41.21 4.93
C LYS A 75 -8.41 40.66 3.89
N SER A 76 -7.40 39.90 4.32
CA SER A 76 -6.44 39.23 3.42
C SER A 76 -7.11 38.19 2.51
N ILE A 77 -8.03 37.39 3.03
CA ILE A 77 -8.80 36.41 2.22
C ILE A 77 -9.59 37.12 1.12
N ILE A 78 -10.28 38.20 1.47
CA ILE A 78 -11.07 38.98 0.51
C ILE A 78 -10.17 39.59 -0.59
N GLN A 79 -9.04 40.18 -0.20
CA GLN A 79 -8.10 40.80 -1.15
C GLN A 79 -7.40 39.80 -2.07
N THR A 80 -7.20 38.56 -1.61
CA THR A 80 -6.56 37.49 -2.40
C THR A 80 -7.53 36.72 -3.28
N THR A 81 -8.84 36.95 -3.12
CA THR A 81 -9.85 36.32 -3.97
C THR A 81 -9.81 36.94 -5.36
N PRO A 82 -9.55 36.16 -6.43
CA PRO A 82 -9.39 36.69 -7.78
C PRO A 82 -10.73 37.22 -8.32
N ILE A 83 -10.74 38.45 -8.80
CA ILE A 83 -11.89 39.11 -9.40
C ILE A 83 -11.63 39.24 -10.91
N PRO A 84 -12.54 38.75 -11.78
CA PRO A 84 -12.33 38.83 -13.22
C PRO A 84 -12.24 40.28 -13.73
N PHE A 85 -11.12 40.62 -14.38
CA PHE A 85 -10.85 41.97 -14.89
C PHE A 85 -11.62 42.32 -16.17
N THR A 86 -11.85 41.34 -17.05
CA THR A 86 -12.32 41.57 -18.44
C THR A 86 -13.66 40.94 -18.77
N SER A 87 -14.12 39.93 -18.02
CA SER A 87 -15.35 39.22 -18.33
C SER A 87 -16.58 39.95 -17.78
N ARG A 88 -17.56 40.26 -18.64
CA ARG A 88 -18.94 40.61 -18.23
C ARG A 88 -19.76 39.38 -17.81
N ASP A 89 -19.07 38.35 -17.35
CA ASP A 89 -19.71 37.12 -16.91
C ASP A 89 -20.53 37.42 -15.65
N GLN A 90 -21.74 36.88 -15.62
CA GLN A 90 -22.60 36.90 -14.43
C GLN A 90 -22.01 35.98 -13.35
N ASP A 91 -22.50 36.10 -12.12
CA ASP A 91 -22.13 35.21 -11.02
C ASP A 91 -22.34 33.74 -11.42
N LYS A 92 -21.31 32.91 -11.27
CA LYS A 92 -21.36 31.48 -11.62
C LYS A 92 -21.07 30.63 -10.39
N LEU A 93 -21.83 29.55 -10.23
CA LEU A 93 -21.53 28.54 -9.23
C LEU A 93 -20.40 27.63 -9.74
N ALA A 94 -19.37 27.46 -8.92
CA ALA A 94 -18.18 26.65 -9.19
C ALA A 94 -17.93 25.67 -8.04
N TRP A 95 -17.16 24.62 -8.33
CA TRP A 95 -16.78 23.62 -7.35
C TRP A 95 -15.41 23.92 -6.72
N SER A 96 -15.36 24.12 -5.40
CA SER A 96 -14.15 24.48 -4.66
C SER A 96 -13.13 23.35 -4.55
N GLY A 97 -13.58 22.09 -4.68
CA GLY A 97 -12.72 20.90 -4.60
C GLY A 97 -11.83 20.66 -5.82
N ASN A 98 -11.99 21.46 -6.89
CA ASN A 98 -11.21 21.33 -8.13
C ASN A 98 -10.69 22.69 -8.59
N PRO A 99 -9.38 22.84 -8.89
CA PRO A 99 -8.81 24.11 -9.37
C PRO A 99 -9.46 24.67 -10.64
N ARG A 100 -10.10 23.81 -11.45
CA ARG A 100 -10.83 24.23 -12.65
C ARG A 100 -12.26 24.71 -12.37
N GLY A 101 -12.73 24.60 -11.13
CA GLY A 101 -14.11 24.95 -10.74
C GLY A 101 -15.17 23.96 -11.23
N ILE A 102 -14.78 22.82 -11.80
CA ILE A 102 -15.68 21.80 -12.34
C ILE A 102 -15.97 20.75 -11.26
N PHE A 103 -17.23 20.36 -11.12
CA PHE A 103 -17.62 19.29 -10.22
C PHE A 103 -16.98 17.95 -10.64
N ASP A 104 -16.36 17.26 -9.69
CA ASP A 104 -15.90 15.90 -9.86
C ASP A 104 -16.24 15.02 -8.64
N LEU A 105 -16.57 13.76 -8.90
CA LEU A 105 -16.97 12.81 -7.88
C LEU A 105 -15.86 12.52 -6.86
N ARG A 106 -14.59 12.61 -7.26
CA ARG A 106 -13.45 12.30 -6.38
C ARG A 106 -13.32 13.35 -5.28
N SER A 107 -13.34 14.63 -5.63
CA SER A 107 -13.28 15.72 -4.65
C SER A 107 -14.55 15.81 -3.81
N ALA A 108 -15.73 15.55 -4.38
CA ALA A 108 -16.98 15.44 -3.61
C ALA A 108 -16.97 14.31 -2.59
N TYR A 109 -16.42 13.14 -2.96
CA TYR A 109 -16.24 12.04 -2.03
C TYR A 109 -15.27 12.41 -0.91
N SER A 110 -14.14 13.05 -1.24
CA SER A 110 -13.14 13.51 -0.26
C SER A 110 -13.71 14.49 0.77
N ILE A 111 -14.56 15.44 0.35
CA ILE A 111 -15.25 16.37 1.27
C ILE A 111 -16.18 15.59 2.20
N THR A 112 -16.91 14.61 1.65
CA THR A 112 -17.87 13.81 2.43
C THR A 112 -17.18 12.92 3.47
N THR A 113 -16.05 12.32 3.12
CA THR A 113 -15.34 11.38 4.01
C THR A 113 -14.48 12.08 5.06
N LYS A 114 -14.27 13.41 4.96
CA LYS A 114 -13.36 14.18 5.83
C LYS A 114 -12.01 13.49 6.00
N GLU A 115 -11.56 12.77 4.97
CA GLU A 115 -10.25 12.13 5.00
C GLU A 115 -9.20 13.26 5.06
N VAL A 116 -8.69 13.49 6.27
CA VAL A 116 -7.42 14.18 6.47
C VAL A 116 -6.45 13.47 5.56
N PHE A 117 -5.77 14.21 4.68
CA PHE A 117 -4.74 13.68 3.78
C PHE A 117 -3.62 13.00 4.58
N ALA A 118 -3.87 11.79 5.07
CA ALA A 118 -2.81 10.84 5.34
C ALA A 118 -2.13 10.62 3.98
N PRO A 119 -0.78 10.68 3.92
CA PRO A 119 -0.09 10.40 2.68
C PRO A 119 -0.61 9.06 2.13
N PRO A 120 -1.02 9.01 0.85
CA PRO A 120 -1.62 7.80 0.29
C PRO A 120 -0.61 6.67 0.47
N PHE A 121 -1.00 5.62 1.19
CA PHE A 121 -0.14 4.47 1.37
C PHE A 121 0.26 3.97 -0.02
N ASN A 122 1.56 3.85 -0.27
CA ASN A 122 2.04 3.47 -1.59
C ASN A 122 1.76 1.98 -1.81
N TYR A 123 0.80 1.66 -2.68
CA TYR A 123 0.43 0.28 -3.03
C TYR A 123 1.20 -0.26 -4.25
N ALA A 124 2.03 0.55 -4.91
CA ALA A 124 2.69 0.17 -6.17
C ALA A 124 3.65 -1.02 -6.00
N TRP A 125 4.20 -1.22 -4.80
CA TRP A 125 5.08 -2.36 -4.50
C TRP A 125 4.33 -3.71 -4.54
N ILE A 126 3.02 -3.74 -4.30
CA ILE A 126 2.21 -4.99 -4.34
C ILE A 126 2.29 -5.63 -5.72
N TRP A 127 2.25 -4.81 -6.78
CA TRP A 127 2.32 -5.30 -8.16
C TRP A 127 3.72 -5.79 -8.55
N LYS A 128 4.76 -5.32 -7.84
CA LYS A 128 6.16 -5.73 -8.03
C LYS A 128 6.52 -7.04 -7.31
N LEU A 129 5.62 -7.58 -6.49
CA LEU A 129 5.84 -8.85 -5.83
C LEU A 129 5.99 -9.99 -6.85
N GLN A 130 6.90 -10.92 -6.58
CA GLN A 130 7.04 -12.14 -7.36
C GLN A 130 6.12 -13.20 -6.75
N THR A 131 4.82 -13.06 -7.00
CA THR A 131 3.77 -13.94 -6.50
C THR A 131 2.60 -13.96 -7.48
N LEU A 132 1.63 -14.84 -7.25
CA LEU A 132 0.50 -15.04 -8.16
C LEU A 132 -0.36 -13.78 -8.28
N PRO A 133 -0.89 -13.46 -9.48
CA PRO A 133 -1.77 -12.31 -9.68
C PRO A 133 -2.95 -12.27 -8.69
N ARG A 134 -3.55 -13.42 -8.37
CA ARG A 134 -4.64 -13.53 -7.39
C ARG A 134 -4.24 -13.04 -5.99
N ILE A 135 -3.00 -13.29 -5.57
CA ILE A 135 -2.47 -12.86 -4.27
C ILE A 135 -2.23 -11.34 -4.31
N LYS A 136 -1.68 -10.81 -5.40
CA LYS A 136 -1.53 -9.36 -5.60
C LYS A 136 -2.86 -8.63 -5.51
N THR A 137 -3.88 -9.15 -6.20
CA THR A 137 -5.25 -8.61 -6.15
C THR A 137 -5.84 -8.69 -4.76
N PHE A 138 -5.66 -9.82 -4.06
CA PHE A 138 -6.13 -9.98 -2.68
C PHE A 138 -5.50 -8.97 -1.73
N LEU A 139 -4.17 -8.78 -1.79
CA LEU A 139 -3.46 -7.79 -0.97
C LEU A 139 -3.95 -6.36 -1.26
N TRP A 140 -4.13 -6.04 -2.55
CA TRP A 140 -4.70 -4.75 -2.96
C TRP A 140 -6.13 -4.54 -2.41
N LEU A 141 -6.98 -5.56 -2.47
CA LEU A 141 -8.32 -5.50 -1.87
C LEU A 141 -8.26 -5.32 -0.36
N CYS A 142 -7.33 -5.99 0.34
CA CYS A 142 -7.15 -5.82 1.77
C CYS A 142 -6.78 -4.39 2.13
N THR A 143 -5.85 -3.77 1.39
CA THR A 143 -5.41 -2.40 1.65
C THR A 143 -6.50 -1.36 1.40
N HIS A 144 -7.45 -1.66 0.50
CA HIS A 144 -8.60 -0.80 0.21
C HIS A 144 -9.82 -1.07 1.08
N ASN A 145 -9.71 -1.92 2.13
CA ASN A 145 -10.85 -2.39 2.91
C ASN A 145 -11.99 -3.00 2.06
N SER A 146 -11.59 -3.66 0.97
CA SER A 146 -12.49 -4.07 -0.10
C SER A 146 -12.98 -5.52 -0.01
N ILE A 147 -12.39 -6.34 0.86
CA ILE A 147 -12.77 -7.75 1.03
C ILE A 147 -14.05 -7.93 1.85
N GLY A 148 -14.73 -9.06 1.66
CA GLY A 148 -16.04 -9.37 2.25
C GLY A 148 -16.03 -9.79 3.72
N VAL A 149 -15.18 -9.19 4.56
CA VAL A 149 -15.24 -9.41 6.02
C VAL A 149 -16.38 -8.60 6.63
N LYS A 150 -16.97 -9.07 7.73
CA LYS A 150 -18.21 -8.49 8.25
C LYS A 150 -18.12 -7.03 8.65
N VAL A 151 -16.99 -6.60 9.23
CA VAL A 151 -16.78 -5.17 9.54
C VAL A 151 -16.80 -4.32 8.26
N CYS A 152 -16.27 -4.82 7.14
CA CYS A 152 -16.34 -4.13 5.85
C CYS A 152 -17.76 -4.11 5.27
N LEU A 153 -18.53 -5.20 5.44
CA LEU A 153 -19.92 -5.27 5.01
C LEU A 153 -20.84 -4.35 5.83
N ALA A 154 -20.67 -4.32 7.15
CA ALA A 154 -21.41 -3.44 8.04
C ALA A 154 -21.15 -1.96 7.71
N LYS A 155 -19.89 -1.58 7.46
CA LYS A 155 -19.52 -0.24 6.97
C LYS A 155 -20.17 0.15 5.65
N ARG A 156 -20.56 -0.82 4.82
CA ARG A 156 -21.29 -0.60 3.55
C ARG A 156 -22.81 -0.58 3.73
N GLY A 157 -23.30 -0.65 4.98
CA GLY A 157 -24.73 -0.63 5.30
C GLY A 157 -25.42 -1.98 5.16
N VAL A 158 -24.69 -3.09 5.05
CA VAL A 158 -25.28 -4.43 5.12
C VAL A 158 -25.56 -4.75 6.59
N VAL A 159 -26.80 -5.12 6.91
CA VAL A 159 -27.19 -5.50 8.27
C VAL A 159 -26.65 -6.90 8.58
N VAL A 160 -25.52 -6.96 9.26
CA VAL A 160 -24.86 -8.19 9.71
C VAL A 160 -24.33 -8.02 11.12
N ASP A 161 -24.29 -9.11 11.90
CA ASP A 161 -23.53 -9.16 13.14
C ASP A 161 -22.03 -9.15 12.80
N GLU A 162 -21.28 -8.17 13.32
CA GLU A 162 -19.86 -7.97 13.02
C GLU A 162 -18.95 -9.04 13.63
N LEU A 163 -19.42 -9.91 14.52
CA LEU A 163 -18.59 -10.93 15.16
C LEU A 163 -17.98 -11.93 14.16
N CYS A 164 -16.72 -12.27 14.36
CA CYS A 164 -16.04 -13.30 13.58
C CYS A 164 -16.74 -14.66 13.72
N LEU A 165 -17.02 -15.31 12.59
CA LEU A 165 -17.69 -16.63 12.58
C LEU A 165 -16.88 -17.74 13.23
N ILE A 166 -15.55 -17.59 13.25
CA ILE A 166 -14.63 -18.62 13.75
C ILE A 166 -14.45 -18.50 15.26
N CYS A 167 -14.10 -17.31 15.75
CA CYS A 167 -13.83 -17.13 17.18
C CYS A 167 -15.06 -16.70 17.98
N GLN A 168 -16.06 -16.07 17.34
CA GLN A 168 -17.28 -15.53 17.94
C GLN A 168 -17.04 -14.60 19.15
N ARG A 169 -15.88 -13.95 19.21
CA ARG A 169 -15.47 -13.09 20.35
C ARG A 169 -15.19 -11.66 19.96
N GLU A 170 -14.55 -11.46 18.81
CA GLU A 170 -14.12 -10.13 18.34
C GLU A 170 -14.74 -9.82 16.96
N PRO A 171 -14.87 -8.53 16.60
CA PRO A 171 -15.32 -8.12 15.27
C PRO A 171 -14.41 -8.65 14.15
N GLU A 172 -15.02 -9.15 13.07
CA GLU A 172 -14.34 -9.66 11.90
C GLU A 172 -13.78 -8.54 11.03
N SER A 173 -12.70 -7.91 11.51
CA SER A 173 -11.86 -7.03 10.71
C SER A 173 -10.96 -7.85 9.78
N ILE A 174 -10.39 -7.19 8.77
CA ILE A 174 -9.47 -7.83 7.82
C ILE A 174 -8.27 -8.44 8.56
N ILE A 175 -7.63 -7.65 9.43
CA ILE A 175 -6.46 -8.11 10.18
C ILE A 175 -6.83 -9.22 11.18
N HIS A 176 -8.02 -9.18 11.76
CA HIS A 176 -8.52 -10.28 12.60
C HIS A 176 -8.70 -11.57 11.79
N ALA A 177 -9.38 -11.49 10.64
CA ALA A 177 -9.64 -12.64 9.79
C ALA A 177 -8.36 -13.30 9.26
N ILE A 178 -7.30 -12.54 9.00
CA ILE A 178 -6.04 -13.06 8.42
C ILE A 178 -4.90 -13.26 9.43
N ARG A 179 -4.99 -12.69 10.65
CA ARG A 179 -3.92 -12.74 11.65
C ARG A 179 -4.42 -12.88 13.09
N ASP A 180 -5.30 -11.98 13.54
CA ASP A 180 -5.51 -11.82 14.99
C ASP A 180 -6.51 -12.80 15.62
N CYS A 181 -7.33 -13.45 14.80
CA CYS A 181 -8.25 -14.50 15.24
C CYS A 181 -7.47 -15.61 15.96
N ALA A 182 -7.93 -16.04 17.14
CA ALA A 182 -7.22 -17.04 17.96
C ALA A 182 -6.91 -18.33 17.18
N TRP A 183 -7.81 -18.75 16.31
CA TRP A 183 -7.62 -19.90 15.43
C TRP A 183 -6.54 -19.63 14.36
N VAL A 184 -6.55 -18.45 13.76
CA VAL A 184 -5.58 -18.06 12.72
C VAL A 184 -4.19 -17.81 13.32
N LYS A 185 -4.11 -17.23 14.52
CA LYS A 185 -2.88 -17.12 15.30
C LYS A 185 -2.22 -18.48 15.50
N ALA A 186 -3.00 -19.51 15.84
CA ALA A 186 -2.48 -20.86 16.02
C ALA A 186 -1.88 -21.41 14.71
N VAL A 187 -2.49 -21.14 13.55
CA VAL A 187 -1.95 -21.51 12.24
C VAL A 187 -0.61 -20.82 11.98
N TRP A 188 -0.50 -19.51 12.21
CA TRP A 188 0.76 -18.78 12.04
C TRP A 188 1.87 -19.28 12.98
N VAL A 189 1.54 -19.62 14.22
CA VAL A 189 2.49 -20.23 15.17
C VAL A 189 2.95 -21.60 14.69
N GLN A 190 2.04 -22.44 14.18
CA GLN A 190 2.40 -23.74 13.59
C GLN A 190 3.26 -23.59 12.33
N LEU A 191 3.02 -22.54 11.56
CA LEU A 191 3.88 -22.20 10.43
C LEU A 191 5.27 -21.79 10.91
N GLY A 192 5.45 -21.24 12.12
CA GLY A 192 6.76 -20.87 12.66
C GLY A 192 6.91 -19.39 13.00
N VAL A 193 5.80 -18.65 13.04
CA VAL A 193 5.83 -17.26 13.54
C VAL A 193 5.96 -17.28 15.06
N SER A 194 7.07 -16.73 15.58
CA SER A 194 7.27 -16.62 17.02
C SER A 194 6.21 -15.74 17.68
N ILE A 195 5.66 -16.21 18.80
CA ILE A 195 4.71 -15.44 19.63
C ILE A 195 5.34 -14.14 20.18
N SER A 196 6.67 -14.10 20.35
CA SER A 196 7.39 -12.91 20.80
C SER A 196 7.61 -11.85 19.71
N ASN A 197 7.26 -12.13 18.45
CA ASN A 197 7.45 -11.20 17.34
C ASN A 197 6.44 -10.04 17.38
N GLN A 198 6.77 -8.99 18.13
CA GLN A 198 5.91 -7.81 18.29
C GLN A 198 5.64 -7.11 16.94
N ALA A 199 6.62 -7.02 16.05
CA ALA A 199 6.44 -6.40 14.74
C ALA A 199 5.38 -7.12 13.90
N PHE A 200 5.29 -8.44 14.01
CA PHE A 200 4.26 -9.23 13.34
C PHE A 200 2.90 -9.10 14.02
N TRP A 201 2.82 -9.21 15.35
CA TRP A 201 1.55 -9.31 16.07
C TRP A 201 0.89 -7.97 16.43
N MET A 202 1.68 -6.89 16.55
CA MET A 202 1.18 -5.59 17.03
C MET A 202 1.03 -4.54 15.92
N SER A 203 1.54 -4.82 14.72
CA SER A 203 1.41 -3.89 13.57
C SER A 203 -0.04 -3.77 13.11
N ASN A 204 -0.39 -2.61 12.55
CA ASN A 204 -1.68 -2.45 11.87
C ASN A 204 -1.69 -3.19 10.52
N LEU A 205 -2.86 -3.29 9.88
CA LEU A 205 -3.03 -4.04 8.62
C LEU A 205 -2.04 -3.61 7.52
N GLN A 206 -1.87 -2.31 7.34
CA GLN A 206 -1.05 -1.75 6.26
C GLN A 206 0.44 -2.02 6.51
N GLU A 207 0.90 -1.77 7.72
CA GLU A 207 2.26 -2.10 8.16
C GLU A 207 2.54 -3.60 8.04
N TRP A 208 1.62 -4.44 8.53
CA TRP A 208 1.76 -5.89 8.51
C TRP A 208 1.86 -6.44 7.08
N ILE A 209 0.98 -6.01 6.17
CA ILE A 209 1.06 -6.40 4.75
C ILE A 209 2.38 -5.92 4.15
N SER A 210 2.82 -4.70 4.46
CA SER A 210 4.07 -4.17 3.92
C SER A 210 5.31 -4.91 4.43
N LEU A 211 5.32 -5.27 5.72
CA LEU A 211 6.43 -5.97 6.37
C LEU A 211 6.60 -7.36 5.76
N ASN A 212 5.50 -8.12 5.66
CA ASN A 212 5.53 -9.49 5.15
C ASN A 212 5.54 -9.57 3.62
N GLY A 213 5.13 -8.51 2.93
CA GLY A 213 5.14 -8.47 1.47
C GLY A 213 6.47 -7.98 0.89
N LYS A 214 7.19 -7.08 1.57
CA LYS A 214 8.47 -6.55 1.09
C LYS A 214 9.67 -7.44 1.39
N THR A 215 9.51 -8.49 2.19
CA THR A 215 10.54 -9.51 2.43
C THR A 215 10.71 -10.39 1.19
N ASN A 216 11.36 -9.83 0.17
CA ASN A 216 12.03 -10.56 -0.89
C ASN A 216 13.53 -10.42 -0.63
N SER A 217 14.01 -10.91 0.52
CA SER A 217 15.45 -11.00 0.69
C SER A 217 15.98 -12.03 -0.31
N SER A 218 17.22 -11.85 -0.81
CA SER A 218 17.86 -12.88 -1.64
C SER A 218 17.79 -14.25 -0.97
N SER A 219 17.96 -14.29 0.35
CA SER A 219 17.90 -15.49 1.17
C SER A 219 16.54 -16.22 1.14
N ASP A 220 15.41 -15.51 1.00
CA ASP A 220 14.09 -16.15 0.98
C ASP A 220 13.88 -16.99 -0.29
N ARG A 221 14.41 -16.52 -1.44
CA ARG A 221 14.33 -17.25 -2.71
C ARG A 221 15.14 -18.54 -2.65
N GLU A 222 16.34 -18.44 -2.08
CA GLU A 222 17.25 -19.57 -1.90
C GLU A 222 16.66 -20.62 -0.95
N LEU A 223 16.01 -20.18 0.13
CA LEU A 223 15.32 -21.08 1.05
C LEU A 223 14.10 -21.77 0.39
N TRP A 224 13.37 -21.08 -0.49
CA TRP A 224 12.26 -21.69 -1.23
C TRP A 224 12.77 -22.74 -2.23
N GLY A 225 13.80 -22.41 -3.01
CA GLY A 225 14.44 -23.36 -3.92
C GLY A 225 14.97 -24.59 -3.17
N LEU A 226 15.61 -24.38 -2.02
CA LEU A 226 16.06 -25.45 -1.13
C LEU A 226 14.91 -26.34 -0.66
N ARG A 227 13.80 -25.75 -0.19
CA ARG A 227 12.64 -26.51 0.31
C ARG A 227 12.09 -27.45 -0.74
N GLU A 228 11.83 -26.95 -1.94
CA GLU A 228 11.26 -27.75 -3.02
C GLU A 228 12.24 -28.83 -3.49
N GLY A 229 13.54 -28.51 -3.55
CA GLY A 229 14.59 -29.49 -3.84
C GLY A 229 14.66 -30.63 -2.81
N LEU A 230 14.59 -30.31 -1.51
CA LEU A 230 14.55 -31.30 -0.43
C LEU A 230 13.27 -32.15 -0.50
N LEU A 231 12.12 -31.54 -0.78
CA LEU A 231 10.85 -32.25 -0.91
C LEU A 231 10.87 -33.22 -2.10
N LEU A 232 11.42 -32.79 -3.24
CA LEU A 232 11.61 -33.65 -4.40
C LEU A 232 12.50 -34.86 -4.07
N CYS A 233 13.65 -34.63 -3.42
CA CYS A 233 14.55 -35.71 -3.02
C CYS A 233 13.88 -36.69 -2.04
N CYS A 234 13.05 -36.18 -1.12
CA CYS A 234 12.24 -37.02 -0.23
C CYS A 234 11.25 -37.89 -1.01
N ASN A 235 10.57 -37.34 -2.02
CA ASN A 235 9.61 -38.07 -2.85
C ASN A 235 10.27 -39.13 -3.73
N LEU A 236 11.54 -38.90 -4.11
CA LEU A 236 12.38 -39.86 -4.82
C LEU A 236 13.04 -40.90 -3.91
N ASN A 237 12.78 -40.86 -2.59
CA ASN A 237 13.40 -41.73 -1.59
C ASN A 237 14.94 -41.71 -1.61
N ILE A 238 15.54 -40.54 -1.85
CA ILE A 238 17.00 -40.37 -1.79
C ILE A 238 17.42 -40.34 -0.32
N ASP A 239 18.40 -41.17 0.04
CA ASP A 239 18.78 -41.36 1.45
C ASP A 239 20.07 -40.60 1.84
N SER A 240 20.90 -40.27 0.85
CA SER A 240 22.14 -39.51 1.01
C SER A 240 22.17 -38.36 0.01
N LEU A 241 22.32 -37.13 0.52
CA LEU A 241 22.17 -35.91 -0.26
C LEU A 241 23.33 -34.92 -0.01
N VAL A 242 23.87 -34.36 -1.10
CA VAL A 242 24.73 -33.18 -1.04
C VAL A 242 23.95 -32.02 -1.62
N VAL A 243 23.82 -30.95 -0.83
CA VAL A 243 23.10 -29.73 -1.21
C VAL A 243 24.13 -28.65 -1.46
N GLU A 244 24.15 -28.10 -2.67
CA GLU A 244 25.03 -27.00 -3.05
C GLU A 244 24.20 -25.73 -3.28
N LEU A 245 24.60 -24.64 -2.63
CA LEU A 245 23.90 -23.35 -2.69
C LEU A 245 24.92 -22.23 -2.90
N ASP A 246 24.55 -21.22 -3.69
CA ASP A 246 25.37 -20.01 -3.92
C ASP A 246 25.08 -18.87 -2.93
N ALA A 247 24.19 -19.12 -1.96
CA ALA A 247 23.99 -18.24 -0.82
C ALA A 247 24.75 -18.72 0.42
N GLN A 248 25.95 -18.18 0.62
CA GLN A 248 26.82 -18.49 1.76
C GLN A 248 26.09 -18.35 3.11
N ALA A 249 25.28 -17.31 3.29
CA ALA A 249 24.51 -17.10 4.50
C ALA A 249 23.55 -18.26 4.81
N VAL A 250 22.88 -18.82 3.79
CA VAL A 250 21.99 -19.98 3.98
C VAL A 250 22.80 -21.23 4.33
N VAL A 251 23.93 -21.46 3.67
CA VAL A 251 24.83 -22.58 3.98
C VAL A 251 25.34 -22.54 5.41
N GLU A 252 25.75 -21.36 5.90
CA GLU A 252 26.22 -21.17 7.27
C GLU A 252 25.12 -21.48 8.29
N ILE A 253 23.87 -21.10 8.00
CA ILE A 253 22.71 -21.41 8.85
C ILE A 253 22.49 -22.91 9.01
N PHE A 254 22.63 -23.69 7.92
CA PHE A 254 22.44 -25.15 7.98
C PHE A 254 23.66 -25.91 8.49
N LYS A 255 24.86 -25.33 8.41
CA LYS A 255 26.06 -25.88 9.06
C LYS A 255 26.06 -25.66 10.58
N ASN A 256 25.37 -24.62 11.07
CA ASN A 256 25.35 -24.28 12.47
C ASN A 256 24.00 -24.63 13.13
N ALA A 257 23.94 -25.80 13.78
CA ALA A 257 22.73 -26.31 14.43
C ALA A 257 22.19 -25.42 15.59
N THR A 258 23.02 -24.53 16.15
CA THR A 258 22.62 -23.60 17.23
C THR A 258 22.19 -22.23 16.73
N TYR A 259 22.16 -22.00 15.41
CA TYR A 259 21.71 -20.73 14.84
C TYR A 259 20.20 -20.54 15.03
N VAL A 260 19.82 -19.69 15.99
CA VAL A 260 18.44 -19.28 16.24
C VAL A 260 18.22 -17.94 15.54
N ASN A 261 17.37 -17.92 14.51
CA ASN A 261 16.96 -16.68 13.87
C ASN A 261 15.54 -16.31 14.31
N ASN A 262 15.42 -15.22 15.06
CA ASN A 262 14.12 -14.74 15.57
C ASN A 262 13.25 -14.07 14.47
N VAL A 263 13.72 -13.99 13.23
CA VAL A 263 13.09 -13.22 12.13
C VAL A 263 12.85 -14.06 10.85
N ILE A 264 13.59 -15.15 10.61
CA ILE A 264 13.41 -16.04 9.45
C ILE A 264 12.60 -17.26 9.90
N SER A 265 11.28 -17.19 9.86
CA SER A 265 10.39 -17.42 8.71
C SER A 265 10.10 -18.92 8.57
N PRO A 266 8.84 -19.36 8.72
CA PRO A 266 8.34 -20.74 8.56
C PRO A 266 9.10 -21.69 7.62
N LEU A 267 9.58 -21.13 6.53
CA LEU A 267 10.32 -21.79 5.48
C LEU A 267 11.64 -22.43 5.95
N LEU A 268 12.38 -21.78 6.85
CA LEU A 268 13.63 -22.31 7.38
C LEU A 268 13.38 -23.55 8.25
N ASP A 269 12.32 -23.53 9.06
CA ASP A 269 11.93 -24.67 9.89
C ASP A 269 11.40 -25.84 9.05
N ASP A 270 10.66 -25.54 7.98
CA ASP A 270 10.27 -26.54 6.97
C ASP A 270 11.50 -27.22 6.35
N CYS A 271 12.49 -26.45 5.90
CA CYS A 271 13.72 -26.99 5.35
C CYS A 271 14.48 -27.85 6.38
N ARG A 272 14.54 -27.44 7.65
CA ARG A 272 15.15 -28.24 8.74
C ARG A 272 14.40 -29.56 8.98
N ARG A 273 13.06 -29.53 8.97
CA ARG A 273 12.23 -30.74 9.08
C ARG A 273 12.47 -31.71 7.93
N LEU A 274 12.55 -31.21 6.70
CA LEU A 274 12.84 -32.03 5.53
C LEU A 274 14.27 -32.59 5.58
N THR A 275 15.24 -31.76 5.98
CA THR A 275 16.65 -32.16 6.16
C THR A 275 16.79 -33.33 7.13
N ALA A 276 16.00 -33.36 8.21
CA ALA A 276 16.02 -34.44 9.21
C ALA A 276 15.54 -35.80 8.67
N ARG A 277 14.95 -35.86 7.47
CA ARG A 277 14.51 -37.12 6.84
C ARG A 277 15.63 -37.86 6.12
N PHE A 278 16.79 -37.25 5.93
CA PHE A 278 17.94 -37.84 5.23
C PHE A 278 18.94 -38.41 6.24
N HIS A 279 19.41 -39.65 6.03
CA HIS A 279 20.43 -40.26 6.90
C HIS A 279 21.79 -39.56 6.79
N ARG A 280 22.14 -39.07 5.59
CA ARG A 280 23.38 -38.33 5.35
C ARG A 280 23.08 -37.12 4.49
N ILE A 281 23.20 -35.92 5.06
CA ILE A 281 23.07 -34.67 4.32
C ILE A 281 24.24 -33.74 4.59
N ARG A 282 24.74 -33.07 3.55
CA ARG A 282 25.79 -32.05 3.65
C ARG A 282 25.39 -30.81 2.87
N PHE A 283 25.67 -29.65 3.45
CA PHE A 283 25.48 -28.35 2.80
C PHE A 283 26.84 -27.77 2.41
N ASN A 284 27.01 -27.48 1.13
CA ASN A 284 28.21 -26.87 0.57
C ASN A 284 27.86 -25.52 -0.07
N HIS A 285 28.80 -24.59 0.03
CA HIS A 285 28.71 -23.35 -0.73
C HIS A 285 29.36 -23.58 -2.09
N CYS A 286 28.63 -23.31 -3.17
CA CYS A 286 29.18 -23.24 -4.52
C CYS A 286 29.15 -21.78 -5.00
N TYR A 287 29.99 -21.42 -5.96
CA TYR A 287 29.89 -20.08 -6.56
C TYR A 287 28.72 -20.04 -7.55
N ARG A 288 28.13 -18.86 -7.76
CA ARG A 288 27.02 -18.69 -8.71
C ARG A 288 27.32 -19.20 -10.13
N GLN A 289 28.59 -19.14 -10.56
CA GLN A 289 29.03 -19.68 -11.85
C GLN A 289 29.00 -21.22 -11.91
N ALA A 290 29.09 -21.90 -10.77
CA ALA A 290 28.91 -23.34 -10.67
C ALA A 290 27.42 -23.71 -10.50
N ASN A 291 26.59 -22.82 -9.93
CA ASN A 291 25.15 -23.05 -9.75
C ASN A 291 24.29 -22.68 -11.00
N ARG A 292 24.85 -22.80 -12.22
CA ARG A 292 24.22 -22.28 -13.45
C ARG A 292 22.90 -22.95 -13.81
N CYS A 293 22.82 -24.28 -13.66
CA CYS A 293 21.60 -25.03 -13.96
C CYS A 293 20.43 -24.55 -13.09
N ALA A 294 20.65 -24.40 -11.78
CA ALA A 294 19.62 -23.92 -10.86
C ALA A 294 19.24 -22.45 -11.12
N ASP A 295 20.21 -21.58 -11.39
CA ASP A 295 19.96 -20.16 -11.70
C ASP A 295 19.18 -19.98 -13.02
N LEU A 296 19.43 -20.79 -14.05
CA LEU A 296 18.65 -20.80 -15.28
C LEU A 296 17.22 -21.29 -15.05
N LEU A 297 17.04 -22.40 -14.31
CA LEU A 297 15.71 -22.90 -13.93
C LEU A 297 14.90 -21.86 -13.15
N ALA A 298 15.52 -21.20 -12.17
CA ALA A 298 14.87 -20.14 -11.40
C ALA A 298 14.47 -18.94 -12.29
N ARG A 299 15.29 -18.58 -13.28
CA ARG A 299 14.97 -17.53 -14.26
C ARG A 299 13.81 -17.90 -15.17
N MET A 300 13.76 -19.15 -15.65
CA MET A 300 12.63 -19.65 -16.43
C MET A 300 11.34 -19.62 -15.59
N GLY A 301 11.42 -20.04 -14.32
CA GLY A 301 10.30 -20.01 -13.39
C GLY A 301 9.78 -18.60 -13.07
N ALA A 302 10.60 -17.56 -13.21
CA ALA A 302 10.15 -16.18 -12.98
C ALA A 302 9.20 -15.65 -14.08
N ILE A 303 9.19 -16.30 -15.26
CA ILE A 303 8.44 -15.85 -16.45
C ILE A 303 7.22 -16.76 -16.70
N GLN A 304 7.10 -17.88 -15.99
CA GLN A 304 6.06 -18.88 -16.23
C GLN A 304 4.70 -18.49 -15.60
N ASP A 305 3.61 -18.96 -16.22
CA ASP A 305 2.24 -18.70 -15.74
C ASP A 305 1.76 -19.67 -14.63
N VAL A 306 2.42 -20.83 -14.50
CA VAL A 306 2.05 -21.90 -13.55
C VAL A 306 2.93 -21.87 -12.29
N ASP A 307 2.38 -22.31 -11.16
CA ASP A 307 3.06 -22.21 -9.87
C ASP A 307 4.35 -23.05 -9.78
N PHE A 308 4.40 -24.21 -10.45
CA PHE A 308 5.54 -25.12 -10.44
C PHE A 308 5.56 -26.02 -11.68
N ILE A 309 6.75 -26.31 -12.22
CA ILE A 309 6.95 -27.25 -13.32
C ILE A 309 8.08 -28.21 -12.93
N SER A 310 7.83 -29.51 -13.07
CA SER A 310 8.86 -30.54 -12.96
C SER A 310 9.21 -31.03 -14.35
N PHE A 311 10.51 -31.04 -14.66
CA PHE A 311 11.01 -31.58 -15.91
C PHE A 311 11.59 -32.98 -15.66
N SER A 312 11.09 -33.98 -16.40
CA SER A 312 11.64 -35.35 -16.35
C SER A 312 12.95 -35.50 -17.14
N SER A 313 13.30 -34.50 -17.95
CA SER A 313 14.52 -34.39 -18.75
C SER A 313 14.92 -32.92 -18.87
N PRO A 314 16.21 -32.56 -19.03
CA PRO A 314 16.63 -31.17 -19.12
C PRO A 314 15.90 -30.43 -20.25
N ALA A 315 15.40 -29.22 -19.96
CA ALA A 315 14.79 -28.36 -20.98
C ALA A 315 15.87 -27.84 -21.94
N MET A 316 15.48 -27.54 -23.18
CA MET A 316 16.41 -27.13 -24.24
C MET A 316 17.29 -25.94 -23.86
N ASP A 317 16.73 -24.98 -23.11
CA ASP A 317 17.43 -23.78 -22.63
C ASP A 317 18.50 -24.08 -21.56
N ILE A 318 18.47 -25.27 -20.95
CA ILE A 318 19.38 -25.69 -19.87
C ILE A 318 20.39 -26.73 -20.36
N CYS A 319 20.14 -27.43 -21.48
CA CYS A 319 20.98 -28.53 -21.98
C CYS A 319 22.47 -28.17 -22.00
N ASN A 320 22.84 -27.01 -22.54
CA ASN A 320 24.25 -26.59 -22.59
C ASN A 320 24.88 -26.43 -21.20
N ALA A 321 24.14 -25.82 -20.26
CA ALA A 321 24.64 -25.65 -18.88
C ALA A 321 24.69 -26.98 -18.13
N PHE A 322 23.77 -27.90 -18.45
CA PHE A 322 23.74 -29.25 -17.88
C PHE A 322 24.88 -30.12 -18.41
N GLU A 323 25.18 -30.04 -19.70
CA GLU A 323 26.35 -30.69 -20.32
C GLU A 323 27.66 -30.15 -19.74
N ASP A 324 27.80 -28.82 -19.64
CA ASP A 324 28.95 -28.17 -18.99
C ASP A 324 29.17 -28.70 -17.56
N ASP A 325 28.09 -28.88 -16.79
CA ASP A 325 28.14 -29.37 -15.40
C ASP A 325 28.49 -30.86 -15.33
N CYS A 326 27.90 -31.68 -16.21
CA CYS A 326 28.21 -33.10 -16.35
C CYS A 326 29.66 -33.36 -16.74
N ASP A 327 30.23 -32.52 -17.60
CA ASP A 327 31.62 -32.60 -18.05
C ASP A 327 32.61 -31.96 -17.06
N GLY A 328 32.10 -31.35 -15.98
CA GLY A 328 32.92 -30.72 -14.94
C GLY A 328 33.68 -29.48 -15.43
N VAL A 329 33.10 -28.72 -16.37
CA VAL A 329 33.71 -27.55 -16.99
C VAL A 329 34.03 -26.48 -15.93
N LEU A 330 35.28 -26.03 -15.92
CA LEU A 330 35.76 -24.98 -15.01
C LEU A 330 35.47 -23.60 -15.58
N PHE A 331 34.78 -22.76 -14.79
CA PHE A 331 34.51 -21.37 -15.14
C PHE A 331 35.44 -20.42 -14.39
N ASN A 332 36.03 -19.46 -15.10
CA ASN A 332 36.80 -18.39 -14.47
C ASN A 332 35.86 -17.50 -13.63
N ARG A 333 36.27 -17.24 -12.39
CA ARG A 333 35.56 -16.30 -11.52
C ARG A 333 35.73 -14.89 -12.07
N MET A 334 34.65 -14.28 -12.55
CA MET A 334 34.64 -12.84 -12.81
C MET A 334 34.64 -12.11 -11.46
N CYS A 335 35.83 -11.67 -11.02
CA CYS A 335 35.94 -10.75 -9.89
C CYS A 335 35.65 -9.34 -10.43
N PRO A 336 34.68 -8.59 -9.89
CA PRO A 336 34.58 -7.17 -10.22
C PRO A 336 35.91 -6.54 -9.85
N VAL A 337 36.55 -5.87 -10.82
CA VAL A 337 37.77 -5.11 -10.57
C VAL A 337 37.41 -4.12 -9.46
N LEU A 338 38.04 -4.27 -8.30
CA LEU A 338 38.02 -3.22 -7.29
C LEU A 338 38.72 -2.05 -7.94
N ASP A 339 37.98 -1.04 -8.37
CA ASP A 339 38.56 0.27 -8.64
C ASP A 339 39.17 0.74 -7.31
N VAL A 340 40.46 0.44 -7.16
CA VAL A 340 41.29 1.04 -6.12
C VAL A 340 41.42 2.50 -6.52
N ILE A 341 40.52 3.32 -5.98
CA ILE A 341 40.69 4.76 -5.96
C ILE A 341 41.92 5.01 -5.10
N VAL A 342 43.07 5.22 -5.76
CA VAL A 342 44.29 5.77 -5.14
C VAL A 342 44.12 7.28 -5.01
#